data_AF-A0A7J3DB08-F1
#
_entry.id   AF-A0A7J3DB08-F1
#
_cell.length_a   1.000
_cell.length_b   1.000
_cell.length_c   1.000
_cell.angle_alpha   90.00
_cell.angle_beta   90.00
_cell.angle_gamma   90.00
#
_symmetry.space_group_name_H-M   'P 1'
#
loop_
_entity.id
_entity.type
_entity.pdbx_description
1 polymer ?
#
loop_
_entity_poly.entity_id
_entity_poly.type
_entity_poly.pdbx_seq_one_letter_code
_entity_poly.pdbx_strand_id
1 'polypeptide(L)'
;MASVKCPKCGAAVAIDAGTKFTKCTFCGSEIYIDRSGAGFYYIIPFAVRENDAIGIFRRWAAGPSRVKDLDRKAEIASVKSAYFPVYMFKRKINGREQVFVEPAASTTLPGLHQLKIPAGDLKIFDA
;
A
#
# COMPACT_ATOMS: atom_id res chain seq x y z
N MET A 1 8.04 -9.22 8.27
CA MET A 1 9.37 -9.68 7.83
C MET A 1 9.26 -10.12 6.40
N ALA A 2 10.09 -9.60 5.49
CA ALA A 2 10.14 -10.08 4.12
C ALA A 2 11.01 -11.34 4.07
N SER A 3 10.86 -12.16 3.04
CA SER A 3 11.68 -13.36 2.86
C SER A 3 12.19 -13.46 1.44
N VAL A 4 13.48 -13.74 1.27
CA VAL A 4 14.09 -14.01 -0.04
C VAL A 4 14.38 -15.49 -0.19
N LYS A 5 14.17 -16.05 -1.39
CA LYS A 5 14.61 -17.42 -1.69
C LYS A 5 16.13 -17.44 -1.88
N CYS A 6 16.79 -18.33 -1.16
CA CYS A 6 18.22 -18.55 -1.34
C CYS A 6 18.50 -19.07 -2.76
N PRO A 7 19.37 -18.42 -3.55
CA PRO A 7 19.67 -18.85 -4.92
C PRO A 7 20.42 -20.19 -4.97
N LYS A 8 21.07 -20.59 -3.86
CA LYS A 8 21.82 -21.84 -3.78
C LYS A 8 20.97 -23.04 -3.36
N CYS A 9 20.06 -22.89 -2.40
CA CYS A 9 19.30 -24.01 -1.83
C CYS A 9 17.78 -23.86 -1.91
N GLY A 10 17.25 -22.72 -2.36
CA GLY A 10 15.82 -22.47 -2.48
C GLY A 10 15.09 -22.17 -1.17
N ALA A 11 15.76 -22.28 -0.01
CA ALA A 11 15.14 -22.01 1.29
C ALA A 11 14.71 -20.53 1.43
N ALA A 12 13.59 -20.30 2.09
CA ALA A 12 13.12 -18.95 2.42
C ALA A 12 13.94 -18.39 3.60
N VAL A 13 14.65 -17.29 3.36
CA VAL A 13 15.49 -16.61 4.35
C VAL A 13 14.80 -15.31 4.75
N ALA A 14 14.50 -15.18 6.05
CA ALA A 14 13.91 -13.95 6.60
C ALA A 14 14.92 -12.79 6.53
N ILE A 15 14.43 -11.61 6.14
CA ILE A 15 15.25 -10.41 5.98
C ILE A 15 14.50 -9.18 6.49
N ASP A 16 15.29 -8.21 6.97
CA ASP A 16 14.80 -6.91 7.38
C ASP A 16 14.79 -5.91 6.22
N ALA A 17 14.09 -4.79 6.42
CA ALA A 17 14.08 -3.70 5.46
C ALA A 17 15.48 -3.08 5.38
N GLY A 18 16.02 -2.95 4.17
CA GLY A 18 17.36 -2.38 3.94
C GLY A 18 18.52 -3.37 4.01
N THR A 19 18.30 -4.65 4.34
CA THR A 19 19.35 -5.68 4.31
C THR A 19 19.88 -5.86 2.89
N LYS A 20 21.18 -5.58 2.68
CA LYS A 20 21.91 -5.79 1.41
C LYS A 20 22.58 -7.16 1.33
N PHE A 21 23.02 -7.68 2.47
CA PHE A 21 23.66 -8.98 2.57
C PHE A 21 23.03 -9.75 3.72
N THR A 22 22.70 -11.02 3.50
CA THR A 22 22.25 -11.92 4.55
C THR A 22 22.89 -13.29 4.36
N LYS A 23 23.07 -14.03 5.46
CA LYS A 23 23.60 -15.39 5.42
C LYS A 23 22.46 -16.39 5.51
N CYS A 24 22.42 -17.34 4.57
CA CYS A 24 21.45 -18.42 4.62
C CYS A 24 21.73 -19.33 5.82
N THR A 25 20.77 -19.47 6.74
CA THR A 25 20.87 -20.37 7.90
C THR A 25 20.82 -21.85 7.51
N PHE A 26 20.38 -22.17 6.29
CA PHE A 26 20.25 -23.54 5.80
C PHE A 26 21.54 -24.06 5.15
N CYS A 27 22.10 -23.34 4.17
CA CYS A 27 23.26 -23.80 3.41
C CYS A 27 24.53 -22.96 3.60
N GLY A 28 24.46 -21.93 4.45
CA GLY A 28 25.61 -21.08 4.80
C GLY A 28 26.05 -20.08 3.73
N SER A 29 25.39 -20.02 2.56
CA SER A 29 25.74 -19.07 1.50
C SER A 29 25.46 -17.63 1.91
N GLU A 30 26.36 -16.71 1.54
CA GLU A 30 26.05 -15.28 1.53
C GLU A 30 25.15 -14.95 0.35
N ILE A 31 24.07 -14.24 0.64
CA ILE A 31 23.08 -13.79 -0.34
C ILE A 31 23.23 -12.29 -0.44
N TYR A 32 23.66 -11.82 -1.61
CA TYR A 32 23.52 -10.41 -1.97
C TYR A 32 22.08 -10.16 -2.41
N ILE A 33 21.46 -9.15 -1.80
CA ILE A 33 20.10 -8.73 -2.09
C ILE A 33 20.24 -7.44 -2.91
N ASP A 34 20.23 -7.61 -4.23
CA ASP A 34 20.23 -6.48 -5.15
C ASP A 34 18.84 -5.84 -5.22
N ARG A 35 18.59 -4.90 -4.29
CA ARG A 35 17.41 -4.03 -4.31
C ARG A 35 17.73 -2.65 -4.88
N SER A 36 18.83 -2.52 -5.63
CA SER A 36 19.14 -1.27 -6.35
C SER A 36 18.24 -1.06 -7.57
N GLY A 37 17.61 -2.13 -8.08
CA GLY A 37 16.53 -2.09 -9.06
C GLY A 37 15.16 -2.07 -8.39
N ALA A 38 14.48 -0.92 -8.45
CA ALA A 38 13.12 -0.64 -7.98
C ALA A 38 12.93 -0.61 -6.45
N GLY A 39 12.49 0.56 -5.95
CA GLY A 39 12.33 0.83 -4.53
C GLY A 39 11.42 -0.16 -3.79
N PHE A 40 11.53 -0.18 -2.46
CA PHE A 40 10.61 -0.93 -1.63
C PHE A 40 9.16 -0.48 -1.91
N TYR A 41 8.36 -1.35 -2.49
CA TYR A 41 6.92 -1.15 -2.52
C TYR A 41 6.39 -1.50 -1.12
N TYR A 42 5.69 -0.54 -0.52
CA TYR A 42 4.94 -0.78 0.70
C TYR A 42 3.45 -0.69 0.37
N ILE A 43 2.67 -1.57 0.99
CA ILE A 43 1.22 -1.48 0.99
C ILE A 43 0.73 -1.13 2.38
N ILE A 44 -0.40 -0.43 2.42
CA ILE A 44 -1.24 -0.36 3.61
C ILE A 44 -2.33 -1.41 3.41
N PRO A 45 -2.43 -2.44 4.27
CA PRO A 45 -3.49 -3.43 4.16
C PRO A 45 -4.88 -2.78 4.14
N PHE A 46 -5.82 -3.39 3.41
CA PHE A 46 -7.19 -2.88 3.39
C PHE A 46 -7.81 -2.96 4.78
N ALA A 47 -8.03 -1.79 5.39
CA ALA A 47 -8.72 -1.68 6.67
C ALA A 47 -10.24 -1.91 6.53
N VAL A 48 -10.77 -1.70 5.33
CA VAL A 48 -12.20 -1.84 5.02
C VAL A 48 -12.42 -3.17 4.30
N ARG A 49 -13.27 -4.02 4.87
CA ARG A 49 -13.71 -5.26 4.23
C ARG A 49 -14.88 -4.99 3.29
N GLU A 50 -15.18 -5.96 2.42
CA GLU A 50 -16.22 -5.83 1.40
C GLU A 50 -17.59 -5.41 1.98
N ASN A 51 -18.10 -6.11 2.99
CA ASN A 51 -19.38 -5.78 3.63
C ASN A 51 -19.38 -4.39 4.27
N ASP A 52 -18.23 -3.97 4.84
CA ASP A 52 -18.09 -2.65 5.45
C ASP A 52 -18.12 -1.57 4.34
N ALA A 53 -17.47 -1.81 3.20
CA ALA A 53 -17.50 -0.92 2.03
C ALA A 53 -18.92 -0.77 1.46
N ILE A 54 -19.66 -1.88 1.33
CA ILE A 54 -21.07 -1.87 0.91
C ILE A 54 -21.91 -1.02 1.88
N GLY A 55 -21.75 -1.23 3.19
CA GLY A 55 -22.46 -0.47 4.21
C GLY A 55 -22.14 1.02 4.17
N ILE A 56 -20.86 1.39 3.98
CA ILE A 56 -20.43 2.79 3.80
C ILE A 56 -21.12 3.41 2.59
N PHE A 57 -21.11 2.72 1.44
CA PHE A 57 -21.75 3.19 0.23
C PHE A 57 -23.26 3.39 0.42
N ARG A 58 -23.97 2.42 1.01
CA ARG A 58 -25.42 2.52 1.23
C ARG A 58 -25.79 3.68 2.15
N ARG A 59 -25.03 3.91 3.22
CA ARG A 59 -25.23 5.09 4.10
C ARG A 59 -25.02 6.40 3.35
N TRP A 60 -23.97 6.47 2.55
CA TRP A 60 -23.68 7.64 1.71
C TRP A 60 -24.78 7.89 0.67
N ALA A 61 -25.31 6.83 0.05
CA ALA A 61 -26.35 6.89 -0.98
C ALA A 61 -27.69 7.40 -0.43
N ALA A 62 -27.98 7.14 0.85
CA ALA A 62 -29.18 7.62 1.54
C ALA A 62 -29.08 9.10 2.00
N GLY A 63 -27.96 9.78 1.74
CA GLY A 63 -27.75 11.16 2.18
C GLY A 63 -28.59 12.19 1.41
N PRO A 64 -29.01 13.31 2.06
CA PRO A 64 -29.93 14.29 1.47
C PRO A 64 -29.34 15.11 0.32
N SER A 65 -28.01 15.16 0.19
CA SER A 65 -27.31 15.86 -0.90
C SER A 65 -27.07 14.99 -2.14
N ARG A 66 -27.77 13.86 -2.26
CA ARG A 66 -27.61 12.89 -3.35
C ARG A 66 -28.78 12.93 -4.34
N VAL A 67 -28.64 12.16 -5.41
CA VAL A 67 -29.71 11.94 -6.38
C VAL A 67 -30.91 11.31 -5.65
N LYS A 68 -32.13 11.76 -5.99
CA LYS A 68 -33.36 11.25 -5.38
C LYS A 68 -33.47 9.73 -5.55
N ASP A 69 -33.79 9.04 -4.46
CA ASP A 69 -33.96 7.58 -4.39
C ASP A 69 -32.70 6.77 -4.78
N LEU A 70 -31.50 7.37 -4.68
CA LEU A 70 -30.25 6.69 -5.05
C LEU A 70 -30.01 5.43 -4.20
N ASP A 71 -30.37 5.46 -2.92
CA ASP A 71 -30.31 4.32 -2.00
C ASP A 71 -31.14 3.12 -2.47
N ARG A 72 -32.29 3.40 -3.10
CA ARG A 72 -33.25 2.39 -3.60
C ARG A 72 -32.93 1.91 -5.01
N LYS A 73 -32.52 2.82 -5.89
CA LYS A 73 -32.32 2.54 -7.33
C LYS A 73 -30.89 2.07 -7.66
N ALA A 74 -29.91 2.33 -6.80
CA ALA A 74 -28.55 1.89 -7.05
C ALA A 74 -28.38 0.39 -6.81
N GLU A 75 -27.82 -0.28 -7.80
CA GLU A 75 -27.37 -1.67 -7.71
C GLU A 75 -25.85 -1.73 -7.63
N ILE A 76 -25.34 -2.57 -6.73
CA ILE A 76 -23.89 -2.80 -6.59
C ILE A 76 -23.56 -4.00 -7.47
N ALA A 77 -22.97 -3.76 -8.63
CA ALA A 77 -22.62 -4.83 -9.57
C ALA A 77 -21.39 -5.64 -9.12
N SER A 78 -20.39 -4.98 -8.54
CA SER A 78 -19.20 -5.64 -7.98
C SER A 78 -18.51 -4.74 -6.96
N VAL A 79 -17.75 -5.36 -6.06
CA VAL A 79 -16.83 -4.65 -5.15
C VAL A 79 -15.42 -5.15 -5.43
N LYS A 80 -14.48 -4.22 -5.60
CA LYS A 80 -13.07 -4.54 -5.87
C LYS A 80 -12.17 -3.74 -4.94
N SER A 81 -11.20 -4.41 -4.35
CA SER A 81 -10.11 -3.78 -3.64
C SER A 81 -8.97 -3.50 -4.62
N ALA A 82 -8.49 -2.27 -4.63
CA ALA A 82 -7.41 -1.84 -5.51
C ALA A 82 -6.41 -0.99 -4.74
N TYR A 83 -5.13 -1.21 -5.00
CA TYR A 83 -4.07 -0.33 -4.52
C TYR A 83 -3.91 0.85 -5.47
N PHE A 84 -3.76 2.04 -4.89
CA PHE A 84 -3.44 3.25 -5.64
C PHE A 84 -1.97 3.60 -5.40
N PRO A 85 -1.10 3.58 -6.44
CA PRO A 85 0.32 3.77 -6.25
C PRO A 85 0.64 5.25 -5.96
N VAL A 86 1.49 5.46 -4.94
CA VAL A 86 1.95 6.77 -4.49
C VAL A 86 3.44 6.74 -4.20
N TYR A 87 4.10 7.89 -4.34
CA TYR A 87 5.42 8.13 -3.79
C TYR A 87 5.30 8.74 -2.40
N MET A 88 6.09 8.23 -1.45
CA MET A 88 6.21 8.79 -0.11
C MET A 88 7.61 9.39 0.06
N PHE A 89 7.68 10.69 0.28
CA PHE A 89 8.93 11.41 0.52
C PHE A 89 9.04 11.82 1.98
N LYS A 90 10.17 11.53 2.62
CA LYS A 90 10.49 12.02 3.97
C LYS A 90 11.59 13.06 3.87
N ARG A 91 11.37 14.26 4.38
CA ARG A 91 12.33 15.38 4.31
C ARG A 91 12.40 16.10 5.64
N LYS A 92 13.61 16.52 6.03
CA LYS A 92 13.81 17.43 7.16
C LYS A 92 13.73 18.87 6.66
N ILE A 93 12.77 19.63 7.17
CA ILE A 93 12.54 21.04 6.82
C ILE A 93 12.49 21.82 8.14
N ASN A 94 13.35 22.84 8.29
CA ASN A 94 13.45 23.65 9.50
C ASN A 94 13.60 22.82 10.79
N GLY A 95 14.43 21.78 10.74
CA GLY A 95 14.67 20.91 11.89
C GLY A 95 13.61 19.83 12.14
N ARG A 96 12.45 19.85 11.45
CA ARG A 96 11.36 18.88 11.62
C ARG A 96 11.29 17.92 10.44
N GLU A 97 11.07 16.63 10.71
CA GLU A 97 10.73 15.67 9.66
C GLU A 97 9.30 15.91 9.16
N GLN A 98 9.13 15.96 7.85
CA GLN A 98 7.85 16.06 7.17
C GLN A 98 7.73 14.92 6.16
N VAL A 99 6.53 14.35 6.07
CA VAL A 99 6.18 13.30 5.12
C VAL A 99 5.25 13.87 4.06
N PHE A 100 5.63 13.70 2.80
CA PHE A 100 4.83 14.09 1.64
C PHE A 100 4.41 12.83 0.90
N VAL A 101 3.20 12.85 0.37
CA VAL A 101 2.63 11.76 -0.42
C VAL A 101 2.13 12.35 -1.72
N GLU A 102 2.62 11.82 -2.84
CA GLU A 102 2.22 12.26 -4.17
C GLU A 102 1.76 11.07 -5.01
N PRO A 103 0.74 11.22 -5.88
CA PRO A 103 0.37 10.19 -6.84
C PRO A 103 1.58 9.75 -7.69
N ALA A 104 1.74 8.44 -7.90
CA ALA A 104 2.84 7.92 -8.73
C ALA A 104 2.60 8.11 -10.24
N ALA A 105 1.42 8.58 -10.63
CA ALA A 105 1.03 8.91 -11.98
C ALA A 105 0.22 10.21 -12.00
N SER A 106 0.25 10.91 -13.12
CA SER A 106 -0.61 12.08 -13.33
C SER A 106 -2.08 11.66 -13.23
N THR A 107 -2.87 12.43 -12.50
CA THR A 107 -4.30 12.18 -12.31
C THR A 107 -5.06 13.49 -12.30
N THR A 108 -6.25 13.49 -12.89
CA THR A 108 -7.19 14.62 -12.87
C THR A 108 -8.20 14.51 -11.74
N LEU A 109 -8.12 13.46 -10.92
CA LEU A 109 -9.06 13.24 -9.84
C LEU A 109 -8.91 14.34 -8.77
N PRO A 110 -9.97 15.10 -8.46
CA PRO A 110 -9.92 16.17 -7.49
C PRO A 110 -9.46 15.69 -6.10
N GLY A 111 -8.59 16.48 -5.46
CA GLY A 111 -8.11 16.20 -4.10
C GLY A 111 -6.93 15.23 -4.01
N LEU A 112 -6.50 14.60 -5.10
CA LEU A 112 -5.36 13.68 -5.08
C LEU A 112 -3.99 14.37 -4.94
N HIS A 113 -3.89 15.67 -5.24
CA HIS A 113 -2.71 16.50 -4.96
C HIS A 113 -2.52 16.81 -3.46
N GLN A 114 -3.51 16.51 -2.62
CA GLN A 114 -3.41 16.62 -1.16
C GLN A 114 -3.92 15.34 -0.50
N LEU A 115 -3.41 14.20 -0.99
CA LEU A 115 -3.85 12.90 -0.52
C LEU A 115 -3.55 12.74 0.98
N LYS A 116 -4.60 12.64 1.79
CA LYS A 116 -4.49 12.27 3.20
C LYS A 116 -4.52 10.76 3.31
N ILE A 117 -3.36 10.14 3.52
CA ILE A 117 -3.31 8.71 3.82
C ILE A 117 -3.74 8.50 5.28
N PRO A 118 -4.73 7.62 5.54
CA PRO A 118 -5.08 7.27 6.91
C PRO A 118 -3.90 6.58 7.61
N ALA A 119 -3.83 6.70 8.93
CA ALA A 119 -2.85 5.96 9.71
C ALA A 119 -3.01 4.45 9.47
N GLY A 120 -1.90 3.76 9.24
CA GLY A 120 -1.90 2.32 8.99
C GLY A 120 -0.49 1.77 8.99
N ASP A 121 -0.37 0.47 9.26
CA ASP A 121 0.91 -0.22 9.26
C ASP A 121 1.36 -0.46 7.82
N LEU A 122 2.50 0.14 7.45
CA LEU A 122 3.17 -0.19 6.21
C LEU A 122 3.67 -1.64 6.27
N LYS A 123 3.23 -2.46 5.31
CA LYS A 123 3.75 -3.81 5.08
C LYS A 123 4.56 -3.80 3.80
N ILE A 124 5.64 -4.57 3.78
CA ILE A 124 6.42 -4.78 2.56
C ILE A 124 5.51 -5.50 1.56
N PHE A 125 5.45 -4.97 0.34
CA PHE A 125 4.81 -5.61 -0.79
C PHE A 125 5.88 -6.37 -1.57
N ASP A 126 5.87 -7.69 -1.43
CA ASP A 126 6.61 -8.61 -2.29
C ASP A 126 5.62 -9.09 -3.35
N ALA A 127 5.84 -8.69 -4.60
CA ALA A 127 4.98 -9.03 -5.73
C ALA A 127 5.32 -10.43 -6.26
#